data_AF-A0A1F5VXR8-F1
#
_entry.id   AF-A0A1F5VXR8-F1
#
_cell.length_a   1.000
_cell.length_b   1.000
_cell.length_c   1.000
_cell.angle_alpha   90.00
_cell.angle_beta   90.00
_cell.angle_gamma   90.00
#
_symmetry.space_group_name_H-M   'P 1'
#
loop_
_entity.id
_entity.type
_entity.pdbx_description
1 polymer ?
#
loop_
_entity_poly.entity_id
_entity_poly.type
_entity_poly.pdbx_seq_one_letter_code
_entity_poly.pdbx_strand_id
1 'polypeptide(L)'
;MEITIDKITERVVREAALRFISEQADILNINSAELGEVRITNTDSDYLWDVFITREVGGIPVRYANVSLGINHGNVSLWGVEKWGDIRLDLVPRIDKEQALVIGFNYIGGRLITDILTQEPQLEIVPIAPQWDGTIGRGYDHALVWSFIFKR
;
A
#
# COMPACT_ATOMS: atom_id res chain seq x y z
N MET A 1 4.17 24.14 -23.62
CA MET A 1 5.56 23.69 -23.76
C MET A 1 5.51 22.20 -24.01
N GLU A 2 5.63 21.79 -25.26
CA GLU A 2 5.56 20.38 -25.68
C GLU A 2 6.89 19.72 -25.29
N ILE A 3 6.84 18.69 -24.45
CA ILE A 3 8.02 17.92 -24.08
C ILE A 3 8.17 16.86 -25.16
N THR A 4 9.17 16.99 -26.03
CA THR A 4 9.56 15.91 -26.94
C THR A 4 10.24 14.82 -26.13
N ILE A 5 9.65 13.62 -26.11
CA ILE A 5 10.18 12.46 -25.37
C ILE A 5 10.93 11.57 -26.35
N ASP A 6 12.26 11.69 -26.38
CA ASP A 6 13.11 10.88 -27.28
C ASP A 6 13.27 9.42 -26.80
N LYS A 7 12.94 9.15 -25.53
CA LYS A 7 12.97 7.81 -24.93
C LYS A 7 11.96 7.69 -23.79
N ILE A 8 11.19 6.60 -23.78
CA ILE A 8 10.33 6.26 -22.64
C ILE A 8 11.22 5.77 -21.49
N THR A 9 11.19 6.50 -20.37
CA THR A 9 11.98 6.23 -19.16
C THR A 9 11.04 5.95 -17.99
N GLU A 10 11.53 5.32 -16.92
CA GLU A 10 10.76 5.14 -15.68
C GLU A 10 10.16 6.46 -15.16
N ARG A 11 10.88 7.58 -15.31
CA ARG A 11 10.37 8.90 -14.91
C ARG A 11 9.15 9.31 -15.73
N VAL A 12 9.19 9.13 -17.05
CA VAL A 12 8.05 9.43 -17.94
C VAL A 12 6.85 8.54 -17.60
N VAL A 13 7.10 7.25 -17.37
CA VAL A 13 6.06 6.29 -16.98
C VAL A 13 5.46 6.65 -15.63
N ARG A 14 6.29 7.05 -14.65
CA ARG A 14 5.84 7.52 -13.33
C ARG A 14 4.89 8.71 -13.46
N GLU A 15 5.30 9.74 -14.19
CA GLU A 15 4.52 10.95 -14.39
C GLU A 15 3.19 10.63 -15.10
N ALA A 16 3.22 9.77 -16.13
CA ALA A 16 2.02 9.36 -16.83
C ALA A 16 1.06 8.53 -15.96
N ALA A 17 1.60 7.59 -15.17
CA ALA A 17 0.81 6.74 -14.27
C ALA A 17 0.13 7.56 -13.17
N LEU A 18 0.87 8.47 -12.52
CA LEU A 18 0.32 9.35 -11.48
C LEU A 18 -0.73 10.31 -12.05
N ARG A 19 -0.50 10.84 -13.26
CA ARG A 19 -1.49 11.66 -13.95
C ARG A 19 -2.76 10.88 -14.25
N PHE A 20 -2.64 9.69 -14.84
CA PHE A 20 -3.78 8.82 -15.14
C PHE A 20 -4.60 8.53 -13.87
N ILE A 21 -3.93 8.14 -12.79
CA ILE A 21 -4.57 7.89 -11.48
C ILE A 21 -5.32 9.13 -10.98
N SER A 22 -4.69 10.30 -11.05
CA SER A 22 -5.33 11.55 -10.61
C SER A 22 -6.53 11.92 -11.47
N GLU A 23 -6.46 11.71 -12.79
CA GLU A 23 -7.54 12.01 -13.73
C GLU A 23 -8.71 11.03 -13.60
N GLN A 24 -8.44 9.80 -13.17
CA GLN A 24 -9.43 8.73 -13.02
C GLN A 24 -9.78 8.45 -11.55
N ALA A 25 -9.38 9.32 -10.62
CA ALA A 25 -9.49 9.07 -9.18
C ALA A 25 -10.93 8.76 -8.74
N ASP A 26 -11.92 9.45 -9.30
CA ASP A 26 -13.35 9.25 -9.03
C ASP A 26 -13.83 7.86 -9.48
N ILE A 27 -13.38 7.39 -10.64
CA ILE A 27 -13.75 6.08 -11.18
C ILE A 27 -13.06 4.96 -10.39
N LEU A 28 -11.81 5.17 -10.01
CA LEU A 28 -11.02 4.22 -9.23
C LEU A 28 -11.40 4.22 -7.74
N ASN A 29 -12.19 5.20 -7.30
CA ASN A 29 -12.54 5.45 -5.90
C ASN A 29 -11.30 5.50 -4.99
N ILE A 30 -10.29 6.26 -5.43
CA ILE A 30 -9.01 6.41 -4.73
C ILE A 30 -8.73 7.86 -4.36
N ASN A 31 -8.05 8.05 -3.25
CA ASN A 31 -7.52 9.34 -2.84
C ASN A 31 -6.04 9.40 -3.21
N SER A 32 -5.67 10.28 -4.15
CA SER A 32 -4.27 10.38 -4.63
C SER A 32 -3.28 10.80 -3.53
N ALA A 33 -3.75 11.42 -2.44
CA ALA A 33 -2.91 11.75 -1.28
C ALA A 33 -2.47 10.51 -0.49
N GLU A 34 -3.05 9.34 -0.77
CA GLU A 34 -2.74 8.07 -0.10
C GLU A 34 -1.81 7.18 -0.93
N LEU A 35 -1.28 7.69 -2.05
CA LEU A 35 -0.30 6.98 -2.85
C LEU A 35 1.08 7.06 -2.16
N GLY A 36 1.65 5.90 -1.88
CA GLY A 36 2.99 5.75 -1.30
C GLY A 36 4.07 5.55 -2.35
N GLU A 37 5.00 4.64 -2.05
CA GLU A 37 6.09 4.26 -2.93
C GLU A 37 5.59 3.75 -4.29
N VAL A 38 6.10 4.34 -5.37
CA VAL A 38 5.87 3.90 -6.75
C VAL A 38 7.08 3.11 -7.23
N ARG A 39 6.84 1.87 -7.63
CA ARG A 39 7.80 0.96 -8.27
C ARG A 39 7.40 0.75 -9.71
N ILE A 40 8.37 0.79 -10.61
CA ILE A 40 8.16 0.69 -12.05
C ILE A 40 9.14 -0.34 -12.59
N THR A 41 8.62 -1.27 -13.38
CA THR A 41 9.40 -2.31 -14.05
C THR A 41 9.10 -2.26 -15.53
N ASN A 42 10.15 -2.26 -16.36
CA ASN A 42 10.01 -2.54 -17.78
C ASN A 42 10.11 -4.05 -17.99
N THR A 43 9.00 -4.68 -18.38
CA THR A 43 8.87 -6.14 -18.35
C THR A 43 9.30 -6.80 -19.66
N ASP A 44 9.16 -6.11 -20.80
CA ASP A 44 9.54 -6.64 -22.12
C ASP A 44 10.66 -5.85 -22.82
N SER A 45 11.22 -4.84 -22.16
CA SER A 45 12.25 -3.90 -22.62
C SER A 45 11.83 -2.85 -23.66
N ASP A 46 10.64 -2.96 -24.26
CA ASP A 46 10.26 -2.13 -25.40
C ASP A 46 8.99 -1.31 -25.15
N TYR A 47 7.89 -1.93 -24.74
CA TYR A 47 6.55 -1.28 -24.73
C TYR A 47 5.70 -1.61 -23.50
N LEU A 48 6.06 -2.63 -22.73
CA LEU A 48 5.30 -3.07 -21.55
C LEU A 48 5.94 -2.61 -20.25
N TRP A 49 5.19 -1.82 -19.51
CA TRP A 49 5.59 -1.30 -18.21
C TRP A 49 4.57 -1.67 -17.14
N ASP A 50 5.06 -2.27 -16.07
CA ASP A 50 4.27 -2.55 -14.88
C ASP A 50 4.57 -1.49 -13.81
N VAL A 51 3.51 -0.88 -13.27
CA VAL A 51 3.57 0.13 -12.22
C VAL A 51 2.86 -0.42 -10.99
N PHE A 52 3.54 -0.42 -9.87
CA PHE A 52 3.00 -0.82 -8.58
C PHE A 52 3.14 0.33 -7.59
N ILE A 53 2.06 0.74 -6.95
CA ILE A 53 2.03 1.87 -6.02
C ILE A 53 1.45 1.39 -4.70
N THR A 54 2.24 1.44 -3.62
CA THR A 54 1.72 1.13 -2.29
C THR A 54 0.72 2.18 -1.83
N ARG A 55 -0.13 1.82 -0.88
CA ARG A 55 -0.98 2.78 -0.18
C ARG A 55 -0.37 3.16 1.17
N GLU A 56 -0.35 4.45 1.47
CA GLU A 56 0.09 5.01 2.75
C GLU A 56 -0.91 6.06 3.24
N VAL A 57 -1.22 6.06 4.53
CA VAL A 57 -2.09 7.08 5.14
C VAL A 57 -1.39 7.70 6.32
N GLY A 58 -1.16 9.02 6.26
CA GLY A 58 -0.39 9.73 7.28
C GLY A 58 1.05 9.21 7.44
N GLY A 59 1.64 8.66 6.36
CA GLY A 59 2.96 8.02 6.38
C GLY A 59 2.98 6.59 6.96
N ILE A 60 1.81 6.01 7.29
CA ILE A 60 1.69 4.64 7.78
C ILE A 60 1.29 3.74 6.60
N PRO A 61 2.05 2.67 6.31
CA PRO A 61 1.72 1.76 5.21
C PRO A 61 0.41 1.01 5.48
N VAL A 62 -0.40 0.85 4.43
CA VAL A 62 -1.60 0.01 4.47
C VAL A 62 -1.26 -1.36 3.91
N ARG A 63 -1.36 -2.38 4.76
CA ARG A 63 -0.94 -3.75 4.48
C ARG A 63 -1.62 -4.31 3.24
N TYR A 64 -0.80 -4.67 2.25
CA TYR A 64 -1.22 -5.27 0.98
C TYR A 64 -2.21 -4.41 0.16
N ALA A 65 -2.36 -3.13 0.48
CA ALA A 65 -3.17 -2.22 -0.32
C ALA A 65 -2.29 -1.51 -1.35
N ASN A 66 -2.73 -1.53 -2.60
CA ASN A 66 -1.94 -1.01 -3.71
C ASN A 66 -2.82 -0.61 -4.90
N VAL A 67 -2.24 0.21 -5.78
CA VAL A 67 -2.68 0.40 -7.16
C VAL A 67 -1.65 -0.24 -8.08
N SER A 68 -2.12 -1.03 -9.03
CA SER A 68 -1.30 -1.66 -10.06
C SER A 68 -1.78 -1.23 -11.44
N LEU A 69 -0.86 -0.85 -12.33
CA LEU A 69 -1.16 -0.52 -13.73
C LEU A 69 -0.23 -1.31 -14.65
N GLY A 70 -0.80 -1.89 -15.71
CA GLY A 70 -0.06 -2.40 -16.86
C GLY A 70 -0.21 -1.41 -18.02
N ILE A 71 0.91 -0.86 -18.48
CA ILE A 71 0.95 0.11 -19.57
C ILE A 71 1.60 -0.55 -20.78
N ASN A 72 0.86 -0.57 -21.90
CA ASN A 72 1.30 -1.18 -23.15
C ASN A 72 1.15 -0.18 -24.30
N HIS A 73 2.21 0.06 -25.06
CA HIS A 73 2.25 1.04 -26.16
C HIS A 73 1.69 2.42 -25.75
N GLY A 74 2.01 2.87 -24.53
CA GLY A 74 1.58 4.16 -23.99
C GLY A 74 0.13 4.21 -23.47
N ASN A 75 -0.61 3.11 -23.49
CA ASN A 75 -1.97 3.02 -23.00
C ASN A 75 -2.03 2.17 -21.73
N VAL A 76 -2.87 2.55 -20.77
CA VAL A 76 -3.20 1.68 -19.63
C VAL A 76 -4.07 0.53 -20.15
N SER A 77 -3.50 -0.67 -20.24
CA SER A 77 -4.19 -1.88 -20.71
C SER A 77 -4.73 -2.74 -19.58
N LEU A 78 -4.16 -2.62 -18.38
CA LEU A 78 -4.60 -3.29 -17.17
C LEU A 78 -4.54 -2.31 -15.99
N TRP A 79 -5.51 -2.39 -15.10
CA TRP A 79 -5.48 -1.70 -13.82
C TRP A 79 -6.08 -2.57 -12.73
N GLY A 80 -5.61 -2.37 -11.51
CA GLY A 80 -6.10 -3.06 -10.32
C GLY A 80 -5.94 -2.17 -9.10
N VAL A 81 -6.96 -2.20 -8.25
CA VAL A 81 -6.95 -1.52 -6.95
C VAL A 81 -7.25 -2.58 -5.90
N GLU A 82 -6.29 -2.83 -5.01
CA GLU A 82 -6.40 -3.86 -4.00
C GLU A 82 -6.57 -3.26 -2.61
N LYS A 83 -7.51 -3.85 -1.84
CA LYS A 83 -7.78 -3.50 -0.43
C LYS A 83 -7.96 -2.00 -0.20
N TRP A 84 -8.72 -1.40 -1.11
CA TRP A 84 -9.01 0.03 -1.09
C TRP A 84 -10.44 0.29 -0.62
N GLY A 85 -10.58 1.30 0.22
CA GLY A 85 -11.81 1.71 0.87
C GLY A 85 -11.52 2.81 1.88
N ASP A 86 -12.55 3.53 2.31
CA ASP A 86 -12.40 4.62 3.28
C ASP A 86 -11.73 4.13 4.57
N ILE A 87 -10.63 4.77 4.96
CA ILE A 87 -10.01 4.53 6.26
C ILE A 87 -10.57 5.55 7.26
N ARG A 88 -11.32 5.06 8.25
CA ARG A 88 -11.92 5.86 9.33
C ARG A 88 -11.31 5.44 10.66
N LEU A 89 -10.02 5.72 10.81
CA LEU A 89 -9.19 5.21 11.89
C LEU A 89 -8.40 6.34 12.54
N ASP A 90 -8.31 6.33 13.86
CA ASP A 90 -7.35 7.18 14.59
C ASP A 90 -5.94 6.59 14.41
N LEU A 91 -5.02 7.40 13.89
CA LEU A 91 -3.64 6.99 13.62
C LEU A 91 -2.74 7.06 14.86
N VAL A 92 -3.28 7.52 16.01
CA VAL A 92 -2.55 7.53 17.28
C VAL A 92 -2.69 6.16 17.96
N PRO A 93 -1.59 5.39 18.12
CA PRO A 93 -1.66 4.09 18.77
C PRO A 93 -1.96 4.26 20.26
N ARG A 94 -2.85 3.41 20.78
CA ARG A 94 -3.23 3.41 22.21
C ARG A 94 -2.17 2.78 23.13
N ILE A 95 -1.26 2.01 22.55
CA ILE A 95 -0.13 1.37 23.23
C ILE A 95 1.15 1.70 22.46
N ASP A 96 2.26 1.79 23.18
CA ASP A 96 3.57 1.98 22.56
C ASP A 96 4.13 0.67 21.98
N LYS A 97 5.28 0.78 21.30
CA LYS A 97 5.94 -0.35 20.64
C LYS A 97 6.46 -1.39 21.64
N GLU A 98 6.93 -0.97 22.81
CA GLU A 98 7.43 -1.84 23.87
C GLU A 98 6.31 -2.69 24.46
N GLN A 99 5.16 -2.07 24.73
CA GLN A 99 3.95 -2.75 25.20
C GLN A 99 3.45 -3.76 24.15
N ALA A 100 3.45 -3.38 22.87
CA ALA A 100 3.03 -4.28 21.79
C ALA A 100 3.92 -5.53 21.69
N LEU A 101 5.25 -5.38 21.84
CA LEU A 101 6.18 -6.52 21.90
C LEU A 101 5.87 -7.45 23.06
N VAL A 102 5.68 -6.89 24.27
CA VAL A 102 5.36 -7.68 25.46
C VAL A 102 4.07 -8.47 25.25
N ILE A 103 3.01 -7.82 24.76
CA ILE A 103 1.72 -8.46 24.48
C ILE A 103 1.88 -9.57 23.43
N GLY A 104 2.57 -9.29 22.32
CA GLY A 104 2.77 -10.25 21.24
C GLY A 104 3.57 -11.49 21.67
N PHE A 105 4.66 -11.31 22.41
CA PHE A 105 5.43 -12.44 22.94
C PHE A 105 4.63 -13.22 23.99
N ASN A 106 3.89 -12.55 24.87
CA ASN A 106 3.05 -13.22 25.86
C ASN A 106 1.97 -14.10 25.22
N TYR A 107 1.39 -13.65 24.10
CA TYR A 107 0.42 -14.44 23.32
C TYR A 107 0.98 -15.79 22.84
N ILE A 108 2.29 -15.84 22.53
CA ILE A 108 2.97 -17.07 22.06
C ILE A 108 3.76 -17.80 23.16
N GLY A 109 3.41 -17.57 24.43
CA GLY A 109 4.02 -18.25 25.59
C GLY A 109 5.25 -17.57 26.20
N GLY A 110 5.48 -16.31 25.87
CA GLY A 110 6.59 -15.50 26.37
C GLY A 110 7.76 -15.38 25.40
N ARG A 111 8.69 -14.47 25.71
CA ARG A 111 9.92 -14.23 24.95
C ARG A 111 11.05 -15.12 25.47
N LEU A 112 11.69 -15.88 24.58
CA LEU A 112 12.88 -16.66 24.86
C LEU A 112 14.14 -15.81 24.68
N ILE A 113 15.23 -16.20 25.34
CA ILE A 113 16.53 -15.53 25.17
C ILE A 113 17.10 -15.72 23.76
N THR A 114 16.66 -16.76 23.04
CA THR A 114 17.03 -17.03 21.65
C THR A 114 16.18 -16.29 20.63
N ASP A 115 15.10 -15.61 21.06
CA ASP A 115 14.24 -14.84 20.15
C ASP A 115 14.95 -13.57 19.69
N ILE A 116 15.24 -13.49 18.39
CA ILE A 116 15.91 -12.35 17.75
C ILE A 116 14.90 -11.61 16.86
N LEU A 117 14.70 -10.32 17.10
CA LEU A 117 13.93 -9.46 16.19
C LEU A 117 14.69 -9.33 14.87
N THR A 118 14.05 -9.72 13.77
CA THR A 118 14.56 -9.49 12.40
C THR A 118 13.94 -8.24 11.78
N GLN A 119 12.83 -7.77 12.35
CA GLN A 119 12.21 -6.49 12.04
C GLN A 119 11.68 -5.87 13.34
N GLU A 120 12.11 -4.64 13.62
CA GLU A 120 11.62 -3.84 14.74
C GLU A 120 10.12 -3.53 14.60
N PRO A 121 9.38 -3.32 15.71
CA PRO A 121 7.99 -2.95 15.63
C PRO A 121 7.77 -1.65 14.86
N GLN A 122 6.87 -1.69 13.89
CA GLN A 122 6.42 -0.54 13.13
C GLN A 122 4.91 -0.47 13.10
N LEU A 123 4.38 0.75 12.93
CA LEU A 123 2.94 0.93 12.71
C LEU A 123 2.57 0.50 11.30
N GLU A 124 1.40 -0.12 11.20
CA GLU A 124 0.82 -0.55 9.93
C GLU A 124 -0.70 -0.51 10.04
N ILE A 125 -1.37 -0.17 8.96
CA ILE A 125 -2.83 -0.25 8.86
C ILE A 125 -3.17 -1.58 8.20
N VAL A 126 -3.97 -2.41 8.86
CA VAL A 126 -4.37 -3.72 8.32
C VAL A 126 -5.84 -3.68 7.93
N PRO A 127 -6.19 -3.97 6.67
CA PRO A 127 -7.57 -4.21 6.27
C PRO A 127 -8.11 -5.47 6.97
N ILE A 128 -9.27 -5.34 7.60
CA ILE A 128 -9.99 -6.41 8.28
C ILE A 128 -11.40 -6.54 7.66
N ALA A 129 -12.01 -7.70 7.86
CA ALA A 129 -13.38 -7.92 7.43
C ALA A 129 -14.32 -6.95 8.17
N PRO A 130 -15.14 -6.17 7.46
CA PRO A 130 -16.13 -5.31 8.09
C PRO A 130 -17.29 -6.14 8.65
N GLN A 131 -18.07 -5.55 9.55
CA GLN A 131 -19.44 -6.01 9.74
C GLN A 131 -20.24 -5.62 8.50
N TRP A 132 -20.41 -6.56 7.58
CA TRP A 132 -20.95 -6.28 6.25
C TRP A 132 -22.47 -6.04 6.27
N ASP A 133 -22.89 -4.88 5.78
CA ASP A 133 -24.29 -4.45 5.68
C ASP A 133 -24.87 -4.56 4.25
N GLY A 134 -24.08 -5.06 3.29
CA GLY A 134 -24.48 -5.14 1.87
C GLY A 134 -24.07 -3.93 1.03
N THR A 135 -23.53 -2.86 1.63
CA THR A 135 -23.17 -1.64 0.91
C THR A 135 -21.92 -1.83 0.05
N ILE A 136 -22.07 -1.71 -1.26
CA ILE A 136 -20.96 -1.76 -2.23
C ILE A 136 -19.92 -0.68 -1.89
N GLY A 137 -18.63 -1.03 -1.96
CA GLY A 137 -17.51 -0.11 -1.71
C GLY A 137 -17.11 0.04 -0.23
N ARG A 138 -17.77 -0.64 0.71
CA ARG A 138 -17.39 -0.66 2.15
C ARG A 138 -16.73 -1.97 2.58
N GLY A 139 -16.01 -2.61 1.65
CA GLY A 139 -15.54 -4.00 1.77
C GLY A 139 -14.49 -4.26 2.85
N TYR A 140 -13.97 -3.20 3.48
CA TYR A 140 -12.91 -3.26 4.48
C TYR A 140 -13.20 -2.31 5.63
N ASP A 141 -13.03 -2.83 6.83
CA ASP A 141 -12.69 -2.00 7.99
C ASP A 141 -11.17 -2.04 8.18
N HIS A 142 -10.63 -1.23 9.08
CA HIS A 142 -9.19 -1.09 9.24
C HIS A 142 -8.79 -1.05 10.71
N ALA A 143 -7.67 -1.69 11.02
CA ALA A 143 -7.05 -1.64 12.34
C ALA A 143 -5.64 -1.04 12.26
N LEU A 144 -5.30 -0.18 13.22
CA LEU A 144 -3.92 0.24 13.43
C LEU A 144 -3.24 -0.83 14.28
N VAL A 145 -2.14 -1.39 13.78
CA VAL A 145 -1.41 -2.45 14.47
C VAL A 145 0.08 -2.12 14.57
N TRP A 146 0.72 -2.70 15.57
CA TRP A 146 2.17 -2.84 15.61
C TRP A 146 2.54 -4.18 14.97
N SER A 147 3.38 -4.16 13.94
CA SER A 147 3.91 -5.36 13.28
C SER A 147 5.40 -5.50 13.51
N PHE A 148 5.85 -6.71 13.84
CA PHE A 148 7.26 -7.06 14.03
C PHE A 148 7.50 -8.49 13.56
N ILE A 149 8.76 -8.80 13.20
CA ILE A 149 9.17 -10.14 12.78
C ILE A 149 10.32 -10.57 13.68
N PHE A 150 10.30 -11.83 14.10
CA PHE A 150 11.35 -12.45 14.90
C PHE A 150 11.65 -13.85 14.42
N LYS A 151 12.83 -14.33 14.78
CA LYS A 151 13.27 -15.71 14.63
C LYS A 151 13.41 -16.34 16.02
N ARG A 152 12.84 -17.53 16.19
CA ARG A 152 12.91 -18.35 17.40
C ARG A 152 13.78 -19.56 17.18
#